data_AF-A0A1B6LB12-F1
#
_entry.id   AF-A0A1B6LB12-F1
#
_cell.length_a   1.000
_cell.length_b   1.000
_cell.length_c   1.000
_cell.angle_alpha   90.00
_cell.angle_beta   90.00
_cell.angle_gamma   90.00
#
_symmetry.space_group_name_H-M   'P 1'
#
loop_
_entity.id
_entity.type
_entity.pdbx_description
1 polymer ?
#
loop_
_entity_poly.entity_id
_entity_poly.type
_entity_poly.pdbx_seq_one_letter_code
_entity_poly.pdbx_strand_id
1 'polypeptide(L)'
;EEMYNAWLADPKSVHVSWDSFFRSSSAGALPGQAYQPPPSLAEPGRNQVPLTSLVPHFGGGVAMGGQINEKVIDDHLAVQAIIRSYQIRGHHIAKLDPLGINSADLDDRHPPELLYSHYSFGKRPESTYSEQLQNRVANMMENEADMDRSFKLPSTTFIGGKEKALPL
;
A
#
# COMPACT_ATOMS: atom_id res chain seq x y z
N GLU A 1 1.08 -36.52 -7.13
CA GLU A 1 1.35 -36.78 -8.56
C GLU A 1 0.30 -37.68 -9.23
N GLU A 2 -0.32 -38.62 -8.51
CA GLU A 2 -1.33 -39.53 -9.07
C GLU A 2 -2.54 -38.83 -9.71
N MET A 3 -3.08 -37.77 -9.12
CA MET A 3 -4.21 -37.02 -9.72
C MET A 3 -3.86 -36.35 -11.05
N TYR A 4 -2.62 -35.89 -11.21
CA TYR A 4 -2.17 -35.29 -12.47
C TYR A 4 -2.03 -36.36 -13.56
N ASN A 5 -1.48 -37.53 -13.20
CA ASN A 5 -1.37 -38.66 -14.12
C ASN A 5 -2.75 -39.21 -14.54
N ALA A 6 -3.71 -39.28 -13.61
CA ALA A 6 -5.09 -39.62 -13.90
C ALA A 6 -5.75 -38.60 -14.83
N TRP A 7 -5.51 -37.31 -14.60
CA TRP A 7 -6.01 -36.21 -15.44
C TRP A 7 -5.40 -36.22 -16.86
N LEU A 8 -4.11 -36.56 -16.99
CA LEU A 8 -3.46 -36.73 -18.30
C LEU A 8 -4.09 -37.85 -19.13
N ALA A 9 -4.57 -38.93 -18.48
CA ALA A 9 -5.27 -40.02 -19.15
C ALA A 9 -6.73 -39.64 -19.49
N ASP A 10 -7.45 -39.05 -18.53
CA ASP A 10 -8.79 -38.50 -18.72
C ASP A 10 -9.00 -37.24 -17.87
N PRO A 11 -9.23 -36.06 -18.47
CA PRO A 11 -9.49 -34.83 -17.75
C PRO A 11 -10.72 -34.86 -16.83
N LYS A 12 -11.68 -35.76 -17.08
CA LYS A 12 -12.90 -35.91 -16.25
C LYS A 12 -12.71 -36.83 -15.04
N SER A 13 -11.55 -37.50 -14.93
CA SER A 13 -11.25 -38.38 -13.79
C SER A 13 -11.08 -37.62 -12.46
N VAL A 14 -10.84 -36.32 -12.53
CA VAL A 14 -10.70 -35.43 -11.37
C VAL A 14 -11.86 -34.43 -11.31
N HIS A 15 -12.08 -33.88 -10.13
CA HIS A 15 -13.10 -32.85 -9.91
C HIS A 15 -12.83 -31.60 -10.77
N VAL A 16 -13.88 -30.85 -11.14
CA VAL A 16 -13.80 -29.65 -12.00
C VAL A 16 -12.77 -28.63 -11.51
N SER A 17 -12.65 -28.44 -10.20
CA SER A 17 -11.65 -27.54 -9.61
C SER A 17 -10.21 -27.97 -9.88
N TRP A 18 -9.95 -29.27 -9.97
CA TRP A 18 -8.65 -29.84 -10.30
C TRP A 18 -8.38 -29.82 -11.81
N ASP A 19 -9.40 -30.02 -12.64
CA ASP A 19 -9.28 -29.84 -14.10
C ASP A 19 -8.87 -28.40 -14.43
N SER A 20 -9.53 -27.40 -13.85
CA SER A 20 -9.16 -25.99 -14.05
C SER A 20 -7.74 -25.67 -13.56
N PHE A 21 -7.33 -26.27 -12.45
CA PHE A 21 -5.98 -26.08 -11.89
C PHE A 21 -4.92 -26.67 -12.82
N PHE A 22 -5.08 -27.92 -13.26
CA PHE A 22 -4.10 -28.59 -14.13
C PHE A 22 -4.05 -27.94 -15.51
N ARG A 23 -5.18 -27.51 -16.07
CA ARG A 23 -5.21 -26.69 -17.30
C ARG A 23 -4.39 -25.42 -17.13
N SER A 24 -4.62 -24.66 -16.05
CA SER A 24 -3.90 -23.42 -15.78
C SER A 24 -2.41 -23.65 -15.57
N SER A 25 -2.05 -24.70 -14.83
CA SER A 25 -0.65 -25.10 -14.62
C SER A 25 0.04 -25.54 -15.91
N SER A 26 -0.66 -26.29 -16.79
CA SER A 26 -0.14 -26.74 -18.09
C SER A 26 -0.03 -25.62 -19.13
N ALA A 27 -0.81 -24.55 -18.98
CA ALA A 27 -0.76 -23.34 -19.78
C ALA A 27 0.41 -22.40 -19.40
N GLY A 28 1.27 -22.81 -18.45
CA GLY A 28 2.45 -22.05 -18.04
C GLY A 28 2.23 -21.07 -16.89
N ALA A 29 1.13 -21.19 -16.14
CA ALA A 29 0.93 -20.39 -14.93
C ALA A 29 2.00 -20.72 -13.89
N LEU A 30 2.55 -19.69 -13.24
CA LEU A 30 3.53 -19.85 -12.16
C LEU A 30 2.90 -20.61 -10.97
N PRO A 31 3.70 -21.36 -10.18
CA PRO A 31 3.22 -21.96 -8.94
C PRO A 31 2.60 -20.89 -8.02
N GLY A 32 1.30 -21.03 -7.73
CA GLY A 32 0.50 -20.03 -6.99
C GLY A 32 -0.51 -19.24 -7.84
N GLN A 33 -0.34 -19.18 -9.16
CA GLN A 33 -1.32 -18.57 -10.09
C GLN A 33 -2.26 -19.61 -10.72
N ALA A 34 -1.89 -20.89 -10.71
CA ALA A 34 -2.73 -21.97 -11.24
C ALA A 34 -4.02 -22.22 -10.42
N TYR A 35 -4.05 -21.78 -9.17
CA TYR A 35 -5.26 -21.82 -8.34
C TYR A 35 -5.97 -20.46 -8.38
N GLN A 36 -7.23 -20.47 -8.84
CA GLN A 36 -8.13 -19.34 -8.64
C GLN A 36 -9.20 -19.71 -7.61
N PRO A 37 -9.34 -18.96 -6.52
CA PRO A 37 -10.45 -19.16 -5.61
C PRO A 37 -11.77 -18.84 -6.34
N PRO A 38 -12.85 -19.60 -6.05
CA PRO A 38 -14.16 -19.30 -6.61
C PRO A 38 -14.57 -17.87 -6.26
N PRO A 39 -15.27 -17.15 -7.16
CA PRO A 39 -15.78 -15.82 -6.85
C PRO A 39 -16.61 -15.85 -5.57
N SER A 40 -16.31 -14.95 -4.62
CA SER A 40 -17.13 -14.82 -3.43
C SER A 40 -18.52 -14.33 -3.84
N LEU A 41 -19.55 -15.12 -3.54
CA LEU A 41 -20.96 -14.75 -3.72
C LEU A 41 -21.48 -13.87 -2.58
N ALA A 42 -20.70 -13.70 -1.51
CA ALA A 42 -21.08 -12.80 -0.43
C ALA A 42 -21.07 -11.36 -0.94
N GLU A 43 -22.17 -10.64 -0.71
CA GLU A 43 -22.22 -9.21 -0.99
C GLU A 43 -21.06 -8.52 -0.25
N PRO A 44 -20.33 -7.61 -0.90
CA PRO A 44 -19.33 -6.81 -0.22
C PRO A 44 -19.98 -6.12 0.98
N GLY A 45 -19.36 -6.22 2.15
CA GLY A 45 -19.84 -5.56 3.35
C GLY A 45 -19.98 -4.04 3.12
N ARG A 46 -20.83 -3.37 3.91
CA ARG A 46 -20.96 -1.91 3.85
C ARG A 46 -19.57 -1.26 3.90
N ASN A 47 -19.29 -0.38 2.94
CA ASN A 47 -18.00 0.30 2.76
C ASN A 47 -16.82 -0.60 2.35
N GLN A 48 -17.08 -1.77 1.78
CA GLN A 48 -16.07 -2.60 1.11
C GLN A 48 -16.30 -2.55 -0.40
N VAL A 49 -15.21 -2.47 -1.17
CA VAL A 49 -15.26 -2.69 -2.62
C VAL A 49 -14.46 -3.96 -2.93
N PRO A 50 -15.03 -4.93 -3.64
CA PRO A 50 -14.30 -6.13 -4.03
C PRO A 50 -13.08 -5.76 -4.86
N LEU A 51 -11.92 -6.37 -4.58
CA LEU A 51 -10.74 -6.15 -5.44
C LEU A 51 -11.02 -6.48 -6.91
N THR A 52 -11.97 -7.39 -7.18
CA THR A 52 -12.43 -7.72 -8.54
C THR A 52 -13.09 -6.55 -9.27
N SER A 53 -13.70 -5.57 -8.59
CA SER A 53 -14.28 -4.39 -9.26
C SER A 53 -13.23 -3.43 -9.81
N LEU A 54 -11.97 -3.57 -9.38
CA LEU A 54 -10.85 -2.83 -9.95
C LEU A 54 -10.22 -3.49 -11.18
N VAL A 55 -10.47 -4.78 -11.39
CA VAL A 55 -9.91 -5.56 -12.51
C VAL A 55 -10.19 -4.96 -13.90
N PRO A 56 -11.37 -4.37 -14.20
CA PRO A 56 -11.61 -3.72 -15.49
C PRO A 56 -10.70 -2.52 -15.74
N HIS A 57 -10.24 -1.84 -14.69
CA HIS A 57 -9.36 -0.67 -14.78
C HIS A 57 -7.88 -1.05 -14.91
N PHE A 58 -7.52 -2.32 -14.66
CA PHE A 58 -6.15 -2.84 -14.74
C PHE A 58 -5.82 -3.53 -16.07
N GLY A 59 -6.70 -3.42 -17.08
CA GLY A 59 -6.40 -3.91 -18.43
C GLY A 59 -6.18 -5.42 -18.45
N GLY A 60 -7.23 -6.18 -18.12
CA GLY A 60 -7.21 -7.63 -18.15
C GLY A 60 -7.28 -8.24 -16.76
N GLY A 61 -7.95 -9.39 -16.68
CA GLY A 61 -8.10 -10.18 -15.45
C GLY A 61 -6.79 -10.29 -14.67
N VAL A 62 -6.87 -10.42 -13.34
CA VAL A 62 -5.72 -10.72 -12.45
C VAL A 62 -4.87 -11.90 -12.96
N ALA A 63 -5.46 -12.76 -13.80
CA ALA A 63 -4.81 -13.86 -14.51
C ALA A 63 -3.80 -13.48 -15.60
N MET A 64 -3.81 -12.24 -16.13
CA MET A 64 -3.06 -11.88 -17.36
C MET A 64 -1.85 -10.97 -17.12
N GLY A 65 -1.38 -10.82 -15.88
CA GLY A 65 -0.14 -10.08 -15.62
C GLY A 65 -0.16 -8.63 -16.11
N GLY A 66 -1.35 -8.01 -16.18
CA GLY A 66 -1.48 -6.58 -16.46
C GLY A 66 -0.67 -5.81 -15.43
N GLN A 67 0.23 -4.93 -15.89
CA GLN A 67 1.06 -4.14 -15.00
C GLN A 67 0.14 -3.31 -14.10
N ILE A 68 0.06 -3.70 -12.83
CA ILE A 68 -0.73 -2.99 -11.84
C ILE A 68 -0.05 -1.64 -11.67
N ASN A 69 -0.66 -0.60 -12.23
CA ASN A 69 -0.14 0.75 -12.12
C ASN A 69 -0.31 1.21 -10.66
N GLU A 70 0.80 1.32 -9.93
CA GLU A 70 0.85 1.72 -8.52
C GLU A 70 0.05 3.00 -8.27
N LYS A 71 0.13 3.96 -9.20
CA LYS A 71 -0.64 5.20 -9.14
C LYS A 71 -2.15 4.97 -9.14
N VAL A 72 -2.65 4.00 -9.91
CA VAL A 72 -4.09 3.68 -9.96
C VAL A 72 -4.55 3.05 -8.66
N ILE A 73 -3.70 2.25 -8.01
CA ILE A 73 -4.00 1.70 -6.68
C ILE A 73 -4.08 2.85 -5.67
N ASP A 74 -3.07 3.72 -5.66
CA ASP A 74 -2.98 4.85 -4.72
C ASP A 74 -4.15 5.82 -4.90
N ASP A 75 -4.47 6.19 -6.14
CA ASP A 75 -5.60 7.06 -6.48
C ASP A 75 -6.92 6.44 -5.95
N HIS A 76 -7.10 5.14 -6.12
CA HIS A 76 -8.29 4.47 -5.64
C HIS A 76 -8.36 4.38 -4.11
N LEU A 77 -7.25 4.09 -3.43
CA LEU A 77 -7.16 4.09 -1.97
C LEU A 77 -7.45 5.49 -1.40
N ALA A 78 -6.95 6.52 -2.07
CA ALA A 78 -7.22 7.91 -1.72
C ALA A 78 -8.71 8.25 -1.88
N VAL A 79 -9.34 7.86 -2.98
CA VAL A 79 -10.79 8.07 -3.18
C VAL A 79 -11.60 7.38 -2.08
N GLN A 80 -11.27 6.13 -1.74
CA GLN A 80 -11.95 5.41 -0.66
C GLN A 80 -11.81 6.12 0.68
N ALA A 81 -10.62 6.60 0.99
CA ALA A 81 -10.34 7.27 2.25
C ALA A 81 -11.13 8.58 2.37
N ILE A 82 -11.28 9.35 1.28
CA ILE A 82 -12.16 10.53 1.22
C ILE A 82 -13.62 10.13 1.46
N ILE A 83 -14.14 9.13 0.73
CA ILE A 83 -15.54 8.72 0.88
C ILE A 83 -15.82 8.33 2.34
N ARG A 84 -14.92 7.55 2.94
CA ARG A 84 -15.03 7.13 4.34
C ARG A 84 -14.96 8.33 5.30
N SER A 85 -14.07 9.28 5.09
CA SER A 85 -13.95 10.45 5.97
C SER A 85 -15.23 11.30 5.93
N TYR A 86 -15.83 11.51 4.75
CA TYR A 86 -17.13 12.18 4.60
C TYR A 86 -18.28 11.41 5.27
N GLN A 87 -18.30 10.08 5.18
CA GLN A 87 -19.30 9.28 5.89
C GLN A 87 -19.18 9.41 7.41
N ILE A 88 -17.97 9.48 7.96
CA ILE A 88 -17.73 9.57 9.42
C ILE A 88 -17.95 11.00 9.93
N ARG A 89 -17.40 12.01 9.26
CA ARG A 89 -17.32 13.40 9.77
C ARG A 89 -17.96 14.45 8.88
N GLY A 90 -18.50 14.10 7.72
CA GLY A 90 -19.12 15.07 6.80
C GLY A 90 -20.29 15.84 7.41
N HIS A 91 -20.94 15.27 8.44
CA HIS A 91 -21.98 15.95 9.20
C HIS A 91 -21.46 17.17 10.00
N HIS A 92 -20.18 17.24 10.35
CA HIS A 92 -19.59 18.39 11.04
C HIS A 92 -19.56 19.64 10.15
N ILE A 93 -19.37 19.46 8.84
CA ILE A 93 -19.32 20.56 7.86
C ILE A 93 -20.66 20.78 7.14
N ALA A 94 -21.71 20.06 7.56
CA ALA A 94 -23.01 20.13 6.90
C ALA A 94 -23.78 21.40 7.35
N LYS A 95 -24.36 22.11 6.37
CA LYS A 95 -25.22 23.28 6.63
C LYS A 95 -26.61 22.84 7.07
N LEU A 96 -26.72 22.41 8.32
CA LEU A 96 -27.97 21.89 8.90
C LEU A 96 -28.83 22.97 9.54
N ASP A 97 -28.25 24.11 9.91
CA ASP A 97 -28.97 25.20 10.58
C ASP A 97 -29.46 26.26 9.58
N PRO A 98 -30.77 26.35 9.31
CA PRO A 98 -31.33 27.37 8.42
C PRO A 98 -31.32 28.77 9.04
N LEU A 99 -31.16 28.90 10.36
CA LEU A 99 -31.13 30.17 11.07
C LEU A 99 -29.71 30.71 11.24
N GLY A 100 -28.69 29.86 11.12
CA GLY A 100 -27.27 30.24 11.23
C GLY A 100 -26.88 30.74 12.63
N ILE A 101 -27.58 30.29 13.67
CA ILE A 101 -27.38 30.70 15.07
C ILE A 101 -26.58 29.67 15.86
N ASN A 102 -26.62 28.40 15.45
CA ASN A 102 -25.81 27.33 16.00
C ASN A 102 -24.59 27.14 15.10
N SER A 103 -23.48 27.82 15.43
CA SER A 103 -22.15 27.33 15.05
C SER A 103 -21.88 26.07 15.88
N ALA A 104 -22.36 24.92 15.41
CA ALA A 104 -22.20 23.63 16.09
C ALA A 104 -20.72 23.22 16.22
N ASP A 105 -19.84 23.82 15.41
CA ASP A 105 -18.40 23.77 15.55
C ASP A 105 -17.91 25.17 15.95
N LEU A 106 -17.33 25.31 17.14
CA LEU A 106 -16.69 26.56 17.58
C LEU A 106 -15.35 26.79 16.87
N ASP A 107 -14.91 25.84 16.03
CA ASP A 107 -13.69 25.90 15.23
C ASP A 107 -14.07 25.52 13.78
N ASP A 108 -14.17 26.48 12.85
CA ASP A 108 -14.48 26.27 11.40
C ASP A 108 -13.37 25.48 10.64
N ARG A 109 -12.49 24.81 11.37
CA ARG A 109 -11.36 24.08 10.84
C ARG A 109 -11.87 22.82 10.17
N HIS A 110 -11.80 22.81 8.85
CA HIS A 110 -12.10 21.63 8.07
C HIS A 110 -11.16 20.50 8.49
N PRO A 111 -11.68 19.33 8.91
CA PRO A 111 -10.85 18.18 9.21
C PRO A 111 -9.92 17.89 8.04
N PRO A 112 -8.60 17.75 8.25
CA PRO A 112 -7.66 17.56 7.16
C PRO A 112 -7.99 16.32 6.30
N GLU A 113 -8.60 15.30 6.89
CA GLU A 113 -9.10 14.10 6.20
C GLU A 113 -10.26 14.34 5.22
N LEU A 114 -10.89 15.52 5.22
CA LEU A 114 -11.88 15.93 4.21
C LEU A 114 -11.25 16.75 3.08
N LEU A 115 -10.00 17.18 3.24
CA LEU A 115 -9.30 17.97 2.25
C LEU A 115 -8.68 17.08 1.18
N TYR A 116 -9.01 17.37 -0.08
CA TYR A 116 -8.44 16.69 -1.23
C TYR A 116 -6.89 16.72 -1.24
N SER A 117 -6.30 17.82 -0.76
CA SER A 117 -4.84 18.04 -0.67
C SER A 117 -4.13 17.18 0.37
N HIS A 118 -4.86 16.63 1.34
CA HIS A 118 -4.32 15.69 2.32
C HIS A 118 -4.05 14.31 1.68
N TYR A 119 -4.78 14.00 0.61
CA TYR A 119 -4.53 12.83 -0.21
C TYR A 119 -3.59 13.22 -1.35
N SER A 120 -2.65 12.34 -1.70
CA SER A 120 -1.60 12.58 -2.70
C SER A 120 -2.11 12.66 -4.15
N PHE A 121 -3.33 13.14 -4.38
CA PHE A 121 -3.84 13.36 -5.72
C PHE A 121 -3.01 14.43 -6.43
N GLY A 122 -2.39 14.06 -7.54
CA GLY A 122 -1.75 15.02 -8.45
C GLY A 122 -0.45 15.65 -7.95
N LYS A 123 0.00 15.37 -6.72
CA LYS A 123 1.41 15.61 -6.38
C LYS A 123 2.23 14.58 -7.15
N ARG A 124 2.90 15.02 -8.22
CA ARG A 124 4.09 14.31 -8.69
C ARG A 124 4.94 14.06 -7.44
N PRO A 125 5.46 12.85 -7.20
CA PRO A 125 6.45 12.68 -6.15
C PRO A 125 7.60 13.63 -6.49
N GLU A 126 7.70 14.74 -5.76
CA GLU A 126 8.85 15.67 -5.85
C GLU A 126 10.15 14.98 -5.37
N SER A 127 10.06 13.72 -4.96
CA SER A 127 11.15 12.74 -4.98
C SER A 127 10.58 11.44 -4.46
N THR A 128 10.86 10.32 -5.13
CA THR A 128 10.60 9.01 -4.54
C THR A 128 11.37 8.90 -3.23
N TYR A 129 10.88 8.15 -2.23
CA TYR A 129 11.59 7.97 -0.95
C TYR A 129 13.06 7.54 -1.15
N SER A 130 13.34 6.76 -2.20
CA SER A 130 14.68 6.38 -2.64
C SER A 130 15.56 7.58 -3.05
N GLU A 131 14.99 8.55 -3.77
CA GLU A 131 15.66 9.77 -4.21
C GLU A 131 15.91 10.73 -3.05
N GLN A 132 14.98 10.81 -2.09
CA GLN A 132 15.19 11.54 -0.83
C GLN A 132 16.31 10.93 0.01
N LEU A 133 16.38 9.60 0.07
CA LEU A 133 17.46 8.88 0.74
C LEU A 133 18.80 9.11 0.02
N GLN A 134 18.84 9.06 -1.31
CA GLN A 134 20.05 9.34 -2.07
C GLN A 134 20.53 10.78 -1.83
N ASN A 135 19.64 11.77 -1.85
CA ASN A 135 20.00 13.16 -1.55
C ASN A 135 20.43 13.34 -0.09
N ARG A 136 19.81 12.63 0.85
CA ARG A 136 20.20 12.65 2.27
C ARG A 136 21.56 11.99 2.50
N VAL A 137 21.81 10.85 1.85
CA VAL A 137 23.10 10.15 1.89
C VAL A 137 24.18 10.99 1.22
N ALA A 138 23.90 11.61 0.06
CA ALA A 138 24.82 12.51 -0.62
C ALA A 138 25.18 13.73 0.25
N ASN A 139 24.20 14.38 0.88
CA ASN A 139 24.44 15.49 1.83
C ASN A 139 25.20 15.03 3.10
N MET A 140 25.03 13.78 3.54
CA MET A 140 25.82 13.22 4.64
C MET A 140 27.25 12.92 4.20
N MET A 141 27.45 12.49 2.95
CA MET A 141 28.76 12.15 2.39
C MET A 141 29.57 13.39 2.03
N GLU A 142 28.94 14.52 1.65
CA GLU A 142 29.63 15.80 1.43
C GLU A 142 30.22 16.40 2.72
N ASN A 143 29.72 16.00 3.90
CA ASN A 143 30.25 16.44 5.18
C ASN A 143 31.38 15.50 5.68
N GLU A 144 32.41 15.30 4.85
CA GLU A 144 33.68 14.61 5.17
C GLU A 144 34.43 15.20 6.40
N ALA A 145 33.91 16.25 7.02
CA ALA A 145 34.45 16.87 8.23
C ALA A 145 34.22 16.05 9.53
N ASP A 146 33.52 14.90 9.48
CA ASP A 146 33.22 14.09 10.67
C ASP A 146 34.24 12.96 10.92
N MET A 147 35.15 12.67 9.98
CA MET A 147 36.14 11.59 10.12
C MET A 147 37.29 11.93 11.09
N ASP A 148 37.41 13.19 11.51
CA ASP A 148 38.41 13.66 12.50
C ASP A 148 37.80 14.00 13.87
N ARG A 149 36.51 13.70 14.10
CA ARG A 149 35.88 13.99 15.40
C ARG A 149 36.31 12.99 16.47
N SER A 150 36.86 13.51 17.57
CA SER A 150 37.13 12.74 18.79
C SER A 150 35.97 12.86 19.77
N PHE A 151 35.43 11.72 20.21
CA PHE A 151 34.29 11.64 21.11
C PHE A 151 34.77 11.34 22.53
N LYS A 152 34.39 12.22 23.47
CA LYS A 152 34.70 12.03 24.90
C LYS A 152 33.92 10.84 25.44
N LEU A 153 34.64 9.93 26.08
CA LEU A 153 34.06 8.75 26.70
C LEU A 153 33.50 9.11 28.08
N PRO A 154 32.31 8.61 28.45
CA PRO A 154 31.80 8.69 29.81
C PRO A 154 32.79 8.04 30.80
N SER A 155 32.87 8.55 32.04
CA SER A 155 33.77 8.04 33.08
C SER A 155 33.50 6.58 33.50
N THR A 156 32.39 6.01 33.03
CA THR A 156 31.97 4.63 33.25
C THR A 156 32.41 3.68 32.13
N THR A 157 33.01 4.19 31.05
CA THR A 157 33.45 3.38 29.90
C THR A 157 34.89 2.91 30.09
N PHE A 158 35.10 1.59 30.01
CA PHE A 158 36.41 0.94 30.18
C PHE A 158 37.13 0.61 28.85
N ILE A 159 36.51 0.98 27.73
CA ILE A 159 37.06 0.76 26.37
C ILE A 159 37.96 1.96 26.06
N GLY A 160 39.23 1.71 25.68
CA GLY A 160 40.24 2.77 25.45
C GLY A 160 41.30 2.93 26.55
N GLY A 161 41.25 2.11 27.61
CA GLY A 161 42.28 2.09 28.65
C GLY A 161 42.35 3.39 29.45
N LYS A 162 43.41 4.20 29.26
CA LYS A 162 43.61 5.48 29.97
C LYS A 162 43.07 6.69 29.19
N GLU A 163 42.63 6.50 27.95
CA GLU A 163 42.19 7.58 27.08
C GLU A 163 40.76 8.01 27.40
N LYS A 164 40.53 9.34 27.43
CA LYS A 164 39.23 9.95 27.79
C LYS A 164 38.40 10.32 26.56
N ALA A 165 38.93 10.10 25.36
CA ALA A 165 38.24 10.32 24.10
C ALA A 165 38.83 9.39 23.04
N LEU A 166 38.01 8.93 22.10
CA LEU A 166 38.43 8.11 20.97
C LEU A 166 38.07 8.82 19.64
N PRO A 167 38.94 8.76 18.62
CA PRO A 167 38.54 9.09 17.26
C PRO A 167 37.53 8.07 16.74
N LEU A 168 36.71 8.48 15.77
CA LEU A 168 35.71 7.60 15.13
C LEU A 168 36.39 6.51 14.28
#